data_AF-A0A6A4PUH7-F1
#
_entry.id   AF-A0A6A4PUH7-F1
#
_cell.length_a   1.000
_cell.length_b   1.000
_cell.length_c   1.000
_cell.angle_alpha   90.00
_cell.angle_beta   90.00
_cell.angle_gamma   90.00
#
_symmetry.space_group_name_H-M   'P 1'
#
loop_
_entity.id
_entity.type
_entity.pdbx_description
1 polymer ?
#
loop_
_entity_poly.entity_id
_entity_poly.type
_entity_poly.pdbx_seq_one_letter_code
_entity_poly.pdbx_strand_id
1 'polypeptide(L)'
;MGVERKWLFTLFTVAFFSLTFLLFSSFSIFTSPKPLPSYVQHGSHYPPAFAYFITGGNGDKKRIFRLLLSVYHPRNRYLLHLGMDASDEERQGLAAAVMSVPAIRAFGNADVVGKADYVTHLGSSNVAITLRAAAIMMKLDNGWNWFVTLSARDYPLITQDDLSHVFSTVRRDLNFIEHTSDLGWKDLL
;
A
#
# COMPACT_ATOMS: atom_id res chain seq x y z
N MET A 1 59.12 -28.19 -5.05
CA MET A 1 58.17 -27.12 -5.45
C MET A 1 56.69 -27.57 -5.51
N GLY A 2 56.28 -28.69 -4.88
CA GLY A 2 54.89 -29.17 -4.94
C GLY A 2 54.03 -28.91 -3.69
N VAL A 3 54.66 -28.56 -2.55
CA VAL A 3 53.98 -28.41 -1.26
C VAL A 3 53.41 -27.00 -1.07
N GLU A 4 54.12 -25.97 -1.53
CA GLU A 4 53.67 -24.57 -1.40
C GLU A 4 52.42 -24.27 -2.24
N ARG A 5 52.30 -24.86 -3.43
CA ARG A 5 51.08 -24.70 -4.26
C ARG A 5 49.84 -25.26 -3.55
N LYS A 6 49.96 -26.38 -2.83
CA LYS A 6 48.84 -26.99 -2.11
C LYS A 6 48.33 -26.09 -0.99
N TRP A 7 49.23 -25.42 -0.27
CA TRP A 7 48.89 -24.46 0.78
C TRP A 7 48.22 -23.19 0.25
N LEU A 8 48.64 -22.73 -0.92
CA LEU A 8 47.99 -21.58 -1.59
C LEU A 8 46.56 -21.92 -2.03
N PHE A 9 46.32 -23.12 -2.58
CA PHE A 9 44.97 -23.55 -2.96
C PHE A 9 44.04 -23.74 -1.76
N THR A 10 44.53 -24.25 -0.63
CA THR A 10 43.73 -24.38 0.60
C THR A 10 43.39 -23.01 1.21
N LEU A 11 44.33 -22.06 1.23
CA LEU A 11 44.06 -20.70 1.70
C LEU A 11 43.03 -19.97 0.83
N PHE A 12 43.16 -20.10 -0.49
CA PHE A 12 42.23 -19.47 -1.44
C PHE A 12 40.81 -20.03 -1.31
N THR A 13 40.67 -21.35 -1.17
CA THR A 13 39.36 -21.99 -0.99
C THR A 13 38.71 -21.59 0.33
N VAL A 14 39.44 -21.56 1.45
CA VAL A 14 38.90 -21.11 2.75
C VAL A 14 38.46 -19.65 2.69
N ALA A 15 39.24 -18.76 2.08
CA ALA A 15 38.89 -17.35 1.91
C ALA A 15 37.63 -17.17 1.04
N PHE A 16 37.50 -17.95 -0.05
CA PHE A 16 36.33 -17.92 -0.92
C PHE A 16 35.05 -18.39 -0.21
N PHE A 17 35.13 -19.48 0.56
CA PHE A 17 34.00 -19.96 1.36
C PHE A 17 33.63 -18.99 2.50
N SER A 18 34.61 -18.34 3.12
CA SER A 18 34.36 -17.31 4.15
C SER A 18 33.68 -16.06 3.56
N LEU A 19 34.15 -15.58 2.40
CA LEU A 19 33.58 -14.42 1.71
C LEU A 19 32.16 -14.70 1.22
N THR A 20 31.91 -15.88 0.66
CA THR A 20 30.58 -16.29 0.22
C THR A 20 29.62 -16.44 1.40
N PHE A 21 30.07 -16.98 2.54
CA PHE A 21 29.27 -17.03 3.77
C PHE A 21 28.93 -15.63 4.33
N LEU A 22 29.88 -14.69 4.29
CA LEU A 22 29.64 -13.28 4.66
C LEU A 22 28.64 -12.58 3.73
N LEU A 23 28.69 -12.88 2.42
CA LEU A 23 27.72 -12.35 1.46
C LEU A 23 26.32 -12.96 1.69
N PHE A 24 26.21 -14.27 1.92
CA PHE A 24 24.93 -14.95 2.23
C PHE A 24 24.30 -14.50 3.55
N SER A 25 25.11 -14.23 4.57
CA SER A 25 24.62 -13.68 5.84
C SER A 25 24.11 -12.24 5.70
N SER A 26 24.72 -11.44 4.80
CA SER A 26 24.24 -10.09 4.47
C SER A 26 22.86 -10.08 3.80
N PHE A 27 22.53 -11.11 3.00
CA PHE A 27 21.19 -11.25 2.41
C PHE A 27 20.12 -11.67 3.43
N SER A 28 20.52 -12.28 4.55
CA SER A 28 19.58 -12.77 5.58
C SER A 28 19.07 -11.67 6.53
N ILE A 29 19.56 -10.44 6.40
CA ILE A 29 19.12 -9.28 7.19
C ILE A 29 17.76 -8.74 6.69
N PHE A 30 17.31 -9.15 5.49
CA PHE A 30 15.95 -8.88 5.01
C PHE A 30 14.97 -9.98 5.43
N THR A 31 14.97 -10.35 6.70
CA THR A 31 13.79 -11.01 7.25
C THR A 31 12.72 -9.95 7.41
N SER A 32 11.67 -10.03 6.58
CA SER A 32 10.45 -9.26 6.78
C SER A 32 10.08 -9.39 8.27
N PRO A 33 9.91 -8.28 9.01
CA PRO A 33 9.54 -8.38 10.42
C PRO A 33 8.31 -9.26 10.50
N LYS A 34 8.37 -10.34 11.30
CA LYS A 34 7.19 -11.14 11.61
C LYS A 34 6.10 -10.13 12.00
N PRO A 35 4.93 -10.12 11.31
CA PRO A 35 3.87 -9.23 11.71
C PRO A 35 3.59 -9.52 13.18
N LEU A 36 3.78 -8.51 14.02
CA LEU A 36 3.34 -8.58 15.41
C LEU A 36 1.88 -9.07 15.38
N PRO A 37 1.46 -9.93 16.33
CA PRO A 37 0.07 -10.36 16.38
C PRO A 37 -0.80 -9.11 16.28
N SER A 38 -1.63 -9.03 15.24
CA SER A 38 -2.45 -7.86 14.98
C SER A 38 -3.36 -7.69 16.19
N TYR A 39 -3.03 -6.74 17.07
CA TYR A 39 -3.90 -6.35 18.18
C TYR A 39 -5.29 -5.93 17.68
N VAL A 40 -5.36 -5.56 16.40
CA VAL A 40 -6.58 -5.30 15.66
C VAL A 40 -7.35 -6.59 15.42
N GLN A 41 -8.49 -6.71 16.09
CA GLN A 41 -9.45 -7.78 15.85
C GLN A 41 -10.48 -7.34 14.82
N HIS A 42 -10.73 -8.20 13.83
CA HIS A 42 -11.77 -8.04 12.80
C HIS A 42 -12.93 -9.00 13.07
N GLY A 43 -14.11 -8.67 12.56
CA GLY A 43 -15.32 -9.48 12.72
C GLY A 43 -16.57 -8.66 12.99
N SER A 44 -17.72 -9.33 13.05
CA SER A 44 -19.04 -8.72 13.22
C SER A 44 -19.20 -7.97 14.54
N HIS A 45 -18.51 -8.42 15.60
CA HIS A 45 -18.56 -7.82 16.94
C HIS A 45 -17.61 -6.63 17.14
N TYR A 46 -16.75 -6.34 16.16
CA TYR A 46 -15.78 -5.23 16.22
C TYR A 46 -16.18 -4.09 15.29
N PRO A 47 -15.73 -2.85 15.54
CA PRO A 47 -15.96 -1.73 14.63
C PRO A 47 -15.51 -2.05 13.21
N PRO A 48 -16.18 -1.49 12.19
CA PRO A 48 -15.84 -1.81 10.82
C PRO A 48 -14.43 -1.32 10.45
N ALA A 49 -13.85 -2.01 9.47
CA ALA A 49 -12.56 -1.67 8.88
C ALA A 49 -12.73 -1.31 7.41
N PHE A 50 -11.93 -0.36 6.95
CA PHE A 50 -11.98 0.17 5.59
C PHE A 50 -10.68 -0.12 4.84
N ALA A 51 -10.82 -0.34 3.54
CA ALA A 51 -9.75 -0.53 2.59
C ALA A 51 -9.70 0.70 1.67
N TYR A 52 -8.74 1.61 1.91
CA TYR A 52 -8.59 2.85 1.15
C TYR A 52 -7.59 2.70 0.02
N PHE A 53 -8.05 2.91 -1.20
CA PHE A 53 -7.19 3.04 -2.37
C PHE A 53 -7.02 4.51 -2.69
N ILE A 54 -5.82 5.06 -2.46
CA ILE A 54 -5.52 6.47 -2.69
C ILE A 54 -4.63 6.59 -3.92
N THR A 55 -5.14 7.24 -4.96
CA THR A 55 -4.44 7.41 -6.25
C THR A 55 -4.12 8.87 -6.56
N GLY A 56 -2.99 9.12 -7.21
CA GLY A 56 -2.61 10.43 -7.74
C GLY A 56 -1.59 10.31 -8.86
N GLY A 57 -1.23 11.44 -9.45
CA GLY A 57 -0.27 11.52 -10.55
C GLY A 57 1.02 12.25 -10.15
N ASN A 58 1.69 12.82 -11.15
CA ASN A 58 2.91 13.60 -10.98
C ASN A 58 2.72 14.76 -9.98
N GLY A 59 3.62 14.86 -9.00
CA GLY A 59 3.60 15.93 -8.00
C GLY A 59 2.57 15.75 -6.87
N ASP A 60 1.79 14.66 -6.88
CA ASP A 60 0.78 14.40 -5.87
C ASP A 60 1.31 13.72 -4.60
N LYS A 61 2.61 13.38 -4.51
CA LYS A 61 3.18 12.71 -3.31
C LYS A 61 2.76 13.38 -2.01
N LYS A 62 2.91 14.71 -1.92
CA LYS A 62 2.59 15.46 -0.70
C LYS A 62 1.09 15.45 -0.39
N ARG A 63 0.25 15.48 -1.43
CA ARG A 63 -1.21 15.45 -1.29
C ARG A 63 -1.69 14.08 -0.83
N ILE A 64 -1.22 13.01 -1.46
CA ILE A 64 -1.50 11.63 -1.04
C ILE A 64 -1.04 11.40 0.40
N PHE A 65 0.18 11.83 0.75
CA PHE A 65 0.69 11.65 2.10
C PHE A 65 -0.16 12.41 3.13
N ARG A 66 -0.53 13.67 2.84
CA ARG A 66 -1.44 14.44 3.70
C ARG A 66 -2.81 13.77 3.84
N LEU A 67 -3.38 13.28 2.75
CA LEU A 67 -4.68 12.60 2.74
C LEU A 67 -4.63 11.32 3.57
N LEU A 68 -3.62 10.48 3.36
CA LEU A 68 -3.38 9.27 4.16
C LEU A 68 -3.40 9.60 5.66
N LEU A 69 -2.65 10.62 6.08
CA LEU A 69 -2.61 11.02 7.49
C LEU A 69 -3.96 11.47 8.03
N SER A 70 -4.80 12.08 7.20
CA SER A 70 -6.13 12.55 7.63
C SER A 70 -7.17 11.42 7.78
N VAL A 71 -7.00 10.32 7.06
CA VAL A 71 -7.90 9.15 7.14
C VAL A 71 -7.28 7.98 7.92
N TYR A 72 -6.06 8.15 8.45
CA TYR A 72 -5.31 7.05 9.04
C TYR A 72 -5.96 6.54 10.32
N HIS A 73 -6.06 5.22 10.41
CA HIS A 73 -6.48 4.47 11.58
C HIS A 73 -5.86 3.07 11.52
N PRO A 74 -5.39 2.50 12.65
CA PRO A 74 -4.73 1.19 12.70
C PRO A 74 -5.56 0.02 12.18
N ARG A 75 -6.89 0.13 12.22
CA ARG A 75 -7.81 -0.94 11.78
C ARG A 75 -7.99 -1.03 10.27
N ASN A 76 -7.63 0.00 9.54
CA ASN A 76 -7.86 0.08 8.11
C ASN A 76 -6.64 -0.38 7.32
N ARG A 77 -6.83 -0.71 6.05
CA ARG A 77 -5.76 -1.00 5.09
C ARG A 77 -5.67 0.14 4.06
N TYR A 78 -4.45 0.50 3.69
CA TYR A 78 -4.19 1.56 2.72
C TYR A 78 -3.32 1.04 1.58
N LEU A 79 -3.73 1.33 0.35
CA LEU A 79 -2.90 1.13 -0.83
C LEU A 79 -2.76 2.47 -1.54
N LEU A 80 -1.53 2.94 -1.66
CA LEU A 80 -1.19 4.20 -2.30
C LEU A 80 -0.64 3.93 -3.69
N HIS A 81 -1.11 4.71 -4.65
CA HIS A 81 -0.68 4.61 -6.03
C HIS A 81 -0.33 5.99 -6.58
N LEU A 82 0.87 6.12 -7.12
CA LEU A 82 1.25 7.21 -8.00
C LEU A 82 1.32 6.64 -9.42
N GLY A 83 0.68 7.33 -10.37
CA GLY A 83 0.71 6.96 -11.79
C GLY A 83 2.11 6.92 -12.38
N MET A 84 2.21 6.29 -13.56
CA MET A 84 3.47 6.25 -14.32
C MET A 84 3.98 7.63 -14.77
N ASP A 85 3.14 8.66 -14.70
CA ASP A 85 3.53 10.05 -14.91
C ASP A 85 4.38 10.62 -13.76
N ALA A 86 4.39 9.97 -12.59
CA ALA A 86 5.26 10.31 -11.48
C ALA A 86 6.60 9.56 -11.55
N SER A 87 7.70 10.25 -11.18
CA SER A 87 9.04 9.68 -11.21
C SER A 87 9.24 8.54 -10.20
N ASP A 88 10.24 7.68 -10.44
CA ASP A 88 10.60 6.62 -9.49
C ASP A 88 11.02 7.20 -8.13
N GLU A 89 11.72 8.34 -8.13
CA GLU A 89 12.14 9.06 -6.92
C GLU A 89 10.94 9.59 -6.13
N GLU A 90 9.89 10.06 -6.82
CA GLU A 90 8.67 10.50 -6.15
C GLU A 90 7.95 9.32 -5.50
N ARG A 91 7.86 8.18 -6.18
CA ARG A 91 7.29 6.93 -5.65
C ARG A 91 8.07 6.38 -4.46
N GLN A 92 9.39 6.31 -4.57
CA GLN A 92 10.26 5.91 -3.45
C GLN A 92 10.16 6.90 -2.29
N GLY A 93 10.09 8.20 -2.59
CA GLY A 93 9.90 9.24 -1.60
C GLY A 93 8.56 9.13 -0.86
N LEU A 94 7.49 8.70 -1.54
CA LEU A 94 6.21 8.42 -0.89
C LEU A 94 6.34 7.22 0.07
N ALA A 95 6.93 6.12 -0.39
CA ALA A 95 7.15 4.94 0.45
C ALA A 95 8.00 5.27 1.70
N ALA A 96 9.06 6.06 1.53
CA ALA A 96 9.89 6.52 2.64
C ALA A 96 9.09 7.41 3.62
N ALA A 97 8.26 8.32 3.12
CA ALA A 97 7.41 9.17 3.96
C ALA A 97 6.40 8.35 4.77
N VAL A 98 5.76 7.36 4.16
CA VAL A 98 4.83 6.44 4.84
C VAL A 98 5.54 5.69 5.97
N MET A 99 6.73 5.16 5.73
CA MET A 99 7.52 4.42 6.73
C MET A 99 8.15 5.31 7.82
N SER A 100 8.18 6.62 7.60
CA SER A 100 8.66 7.58 8.60
C SER A 100 7.66 7.75 9.76
N VAL A 101 6.38 7.46 9.55
CA VAL A 101 5.33 7.61 10.55
C VAL A 101 5.35 6.39 11.49
N PRO A 102 5.63 6.56 12.80
CA PRO A 102 5.80 5.44 13.71
C PRO A 102 4.59 4.51 13.80
N ALA A 103 3.37 5.07 13.82
CA ALA A 103 2.15 4.28 13.87
C ALA A 103 1.99 3.41 12.61
N ILE A 104 2.13 4.01 11.42
CA ILE A 104 2.03 3.28 10.15
C ILE A 104 3.07 2.18 10.06
N ARG A 105 4.31 2.47 10.46
CA ARG A 105 5.40 1.48 10.50
C ARG A 105 5.12 0.35 11.49
N ALA A 106 4.54 0.65 12.66
CA ALA A 106 4.24 -0.34 13.68
C ALA A 106 3.10 -1.28 13.27
N PHE A 107 2.06 -0.75 12.64
CA PHE A 107 0.91 -1.54 12.20
C PHE A 107 1.08 -2.18 10.81
N GLY A 108 2.01 -1.69 9.98
CA GLY A 108 2.30 -2.25 8.67
C GLY A 108 1.08 -2.32 7.74
N ASN A 109 0.18 -1.34 7.87
CA ASN A 109 -1.14 -1.35 7.23
C ASN A 109 -1.26 -0.40 6.02
N ALA A 110 -0.15 0.16 5.55
CA ALA A 110 -0.10 1.00 4.35
C ALA A 110 1.00 0.56 3.38
N ASP A 111 0.63 0.32 2.13
CA ASP A 111 1.53 -0.11 1.06
C ASP A 111 1.54 0.90 -0.08
N VAL A 112 2.70 1.06 -0.75
CA VAL A 112 2.83 1.86 -1.97
C VAL A 112 3.03 0.92 -3.16
N VAL A 113 2.23 1.08 -4.21
CA VAL A 113 2.35 0.26 -5.43
C VAL A 113 3.69 0.55 -6.11
N GLY A 114 4.57 -0.47 -6.17
CA GLY A 114 5.87 -0.35 -6.82
C GLY A 114 5.80 -0.29 -8.35
N LYS A 115 5.07 -1.23 -8.96
CA LYS A 115 4.85 -1.29 -10.43
C LYS A 115 3.63 -0.43 -10.80
N ALA A 116 3.90 0.85 -11.06
CA ALA A 116 2.91 1.86 -11.43
C ALA A 116 2.23 1.53 -12.78
N ASP A 117 0.96 1.91 -12.91
CA ASP A 117 0.19 1.86 -14.15
C ASP A 117 0.02 3.27 -14.74
N TYR A 118 -0.16 3.36 -16.07
CA TYR A 118 -0.62 4.61 -16.70
C TYR A 118 -2.06 4.90 -16.30
N VAL A 119 -2.30 6.03 -15.65
CA VAL A 119 -3.64 6.46 -15.23
C VAL A 119 -4.06 7.66 -16.06
N THR A 120 -5.11 7.48 -16.84
CA THR A 120 -5.86 8.59 -17.44
C THR A 120 -7.17 8.70 -16.69
N HIS A 121 -7.42 9.83 -16.03
CA HIS A 121 -8.62 10.06 -15.20
C HIS A 121 -9.94 9.82 -15.96
N LEU A 122 -9.96 10.10 -17.26
CA LEU A 122 -11.13 9.96 -18.15
C LEU A 122 -11.10 8.68 -19.02
N GLY A 123 -10.17 7.75 -18.77
CA GLY A 123 -9.99 6.53 -19.57
C GLY A 123 -10.39 5.25 -18.85
N SER A 124 -10.52 4.17 -19.61
CA SER A 124 -10.75 2.81 -19.08
C SER A 124 -9.68 2.37 -18.08
N SER A 125 -8.49 2.96 -18.15
CA SER A 125 -7.40 2.76 -17.20
C SER A 125 -7.81 3.04 -15.76
N ASN A 126 -8.65 4.05 -15.48
CA ASN A 126 -9.05 4.36 -14.11
C ASN A 126 -9.85 3.22 -13.45
N VAL A 127 -10.74 2.59 -14.22
CA VAL A 127 -11.48 1.40 -13.78
C VAL A 127 -10.53 0.22 -13.62
N ALA A 128 -9.61 0.03 -14.57
CA ALA A 128 -8.64 -1.07 -14.52
C ALA A 128 -7.74 -1.00 -13.27
N ILE A 129 -7.23 0.20 -12.91
CA ILE A 129 -6.40 0.33 -11.70
C ILE A 129 -7.22 0.09 -10.45
N THR A 130 -8.48 0.53 -10.43
CA THR A 130 -9.38 0.36 -9.28
C THR A 130 -9.65 -1.13 -9.04
N LEU A 131 -9.93 -1.89 -10.10
CA LEU A 131 -10.10 -3.34 -10.03
C LEU A 131 -8.80 -4.05 -9.63
N ARG A 132 -7.66 -3.62 -10.17
CA ARG A 132 -6.35 -4.13 -9.77
C ARG A 132 -6.07 -3.88 -8.29
N ALA A 133 -6.38 -2.69 -7.79
CA ALA A 133 -6.22 -2.31 -6.38
C ALA A 133 -7.10 -3.17 -5.47
N ALA A 134 -8.39 -3.35 -5.81
CA ALA A 134 -9.28 -4.24 -5.08
C ALA A 134 -8.74 -5.68 -5.02
N ALA A 135 -8.27 -6.21 -6.15
CA ALA A 135 -7.67 -7.55 -6.22
C ALA A 135 -6.40 -7.69 -5.37
N ILE A 136 -5.56 -6.63 -5.32
CA ILE A 136 -4.39 -6.60 -4.43
C ILE A 136 -4.83 -6.60 -2.97
N MET A 137 -5.75 -5.73 -2.58
CA MET A 137 -6.20 -5.63 -1.20
C MET A 137 -6.86 -6.90 -0.70
N MET A 138 -7.68 -7.57 -1.51
CA MET A 138 -8.26 -8.87 -1.17
C MET A 138 -7.22 -9.96 -0.92
N LYS A 139 -6.04 -9.87 -1.57
CA LYS A 139 -4.93 -10.80 -1.34
C LYS A 139 -4.11 -10.45 -0.10
N LEU A 140 -4.04 -9.16 0.26
CA LEU A 140 -3.27 -8.68 1.40
C LEU A 140 -4.02 -8.86 2.72
N ASP A 141 -5.33 -8.60 2.73
CA ASP A 141 -6.16 -8.63 3.91
C ASP A 141 -7.62 -8.92 3.53
N ASN A 142 -8.30 -9.74 4.33
CA ASN A 142 -9.72 -10.06 4.19
C ASN A 142 -10.56 -9.54 5.37
N GLY A 143 -9.97 -8.78 6.29
CA GLY A 143 -10.62 -8.26 7.49
C GLY A 143 -11.43 -6.97 7.31
N TRP A 144 -11.24 -6.26 6.18
CA TRP A 144 -11.95 -5.02 5.87
C TRP A 144 -13.37 -5.29 5.35
N ASN A 145 -14.26 -4.30 5.50
CA ASN A 145 -15.69 -4.40 5.18
C ASN A 145 -16.08 -3.58 3.96
N TRP A 146 -15.46 -2.42 3.76
CA TRP A 146 -15.73 -1.55 2.61
C TRP A 146 -14.45 -1.13 1.91
N PHE A 147 -14.50 -1.12 0.59
CA PHE A 147 -13.46 -0.60 -0.28
C PHE A 147 -13.81 0.83 -0.70
N VAL A 148 -12.90 1.76 -0.45
CA VAL A 148 -13.10 3.20 -0.70
C VAL A 148 -11.99 3.70 -1.61
N THR A 149 -12.37 4.28 -2.75
CA THR A 149 -11.44 4.91 -3.69
C THR A 149 -11.36 6.39 -3.43
N LEU A 150 -10.14 6.93 -3.33
CA LEU A 150 -9.87 8.35 -3.17
C LEU A 150 -8.80 8.78 -4.18
N SER A 151 -8.96 9.97 -4.73
CA SER A 151 -7.94 10.70 -5.46
C SER A 151 -7.13 11.59 -4.52
N ALA A 152 -5.95 12.04 -4.96
CA ALA A 152 -5.13 13.02 -4.25
C ALA A 152 -5.80 14.40 -4.05
N ARG A 153 -6.96 14.62 -4.66
CA ARG A 153 -7.75 15.85 -4.54
C ARG A 153 -8.86 15.76 -3.50
N ASP A 154 -9.20 14.56 -3.06
CA ASP A 154 -10.26 14.33 -2.08
C ASP A 154 -9.77 14.66 -0.66
N TYR A 155 -10.72 14.98 0.23
CA TYR A 155 -10.43 15.22 1.64
C TYR A 155 -11.63 14.85 2.53
N PRO A 156 -11.42 14.19 3.68
CA PRO A 156 -12.52 13.83 4.56
C PRO A 156 -13.15 15.07 5.20
N LEU A 157 -14.47 15.07 5.31
CA LEU A 157 -15.26 16.09 6.04
C LEU A 157 -15.60 15.68 7.47
N ILE A 158 -15.41 14.40 7.80
CA ILE A 158 -15.66 13.82 9.12
C ILE A 158 -14.41 13.06 9.59
N THR A 159 -14.28 12.84 10.89
CA THR A 159 -13.16 12.08 11.42
C THR A 159 -13.31 10.59 11.12
N GLN A 160 -12.19 9.86 11.16
CA GLN A 160 -12.21 8.42 10.92
C GLN A 160 -12.98 7.64 12.01
N ASP A 161 -12.97 8.15 13.24
CA ASP A 161 -13.68 7.56 14.37
C ASP A 161 -15.19 7.75 14.22
N ASP A 162 -15.64 8.95 13.81
CA ASP A 162 -17.05 9.23 13.54
C ASP A 162 -17.58 8.37 12.38
N LEU A 163 -16.79 8.24 11.30
CA LEU A 163 -17.13 7.36 10.19
C LEU A 163 -17.29 5.91 10.65
N SER A 164 -16.34 5.40 11.46
CA SER A 164 -16.41 4.04 12.00
C SER A 164 -17.62 3.85 12.93
N HIS A 165 -17.94 4.85 13.75
CA HIS A 165 -19.09 4.84 14.64
C HIS A 165 -20.40 4.75 13.85
N VAL A 166 -20.60 5.60 12.85
CA VAL A 166 -21.81 5.57 12.02
C VAL A 166 -21.92 4.25 11.26
N PHE A 167 -20.85 3.80 10.61
CA PHE A 167 -20.84 2.54 9.84
C PHE A 167 -20.96 1.29 10.72
N SER A 168 -20.76 1.39 12.04
CA SER A 168 -21.02 0.26 12.95
C SER A 168 -22.49 -0.16 13.00
N THR A 169 -23.41 0.77 12.71
CA THR A 169 -24.86 0.51 12.62
C THR A 169 -25.31 0.11 11.22
N VAL A 170 -24.45 0.30 10.21
CA VAL A 170 -24.76 -0.01 8.83
C VAL A 170 -24.51 -1.50 8.58
N ARG A 171 -25.42 -2.14 7.84
CA ARG A 171 -25.21 -3.52 7.43
C ARG A 171 -24.03 -3.62 6.45
N ARG A 172 -23.13 -4.57 6.72
CA ARG A 172 -21.86 -4.75 5.99
C ARG A 172 -22.00 -5.34 4.59
N ASP A 173 -23.21 -5.76 4.21
CA ASP A 173 -23.53 -6.28 2.88
C ASP A 173 -24.05 -5.20 1.91
N LEU A 174 -24.05 -3.93 2.33
CA LEU A 174 -24.48 -2.79 1.52
C LEU A 174 -23.30 -2.12 0.81
N ASN A 175 -23.58 -1.63 -0.41
CA ASN A 175 -22.67 -0.81 -1.21
C ASN A 175 -23.26 0.59 -1.40
N PHE A 176 -22.40 1.60 -1.38
CA PHE A 176 -22.75 3.00 -1.57
C PHE A 176 -22.16 3.48 -2.90
N ILE A 177 -22.98 3.53 -3.94
CA ILE A 177 -22.59 3.95 -5.27
C ILE A 177 -23.66 4.92 -5.77
N GLU A 178 -23.25 6.13 -6.13
CA GLU A 178 -24.16 7.07 -6.77
C GLU A 178 -24.42 6.64 -8.22
N HIS A 179 -25.69 6.53 -8.58
CA HIS A 179 -26.13 6.23 -9.93
C HIS A 179 -26.89 7.43 -10.48
N THR A 180 -26.25 8.19 -11.38
CA THR A 180 -26.97 9.17 -12.21
C THR A 180 -27.37 8.55 -13.53
N SER A 181 -28.66 8.59 -13.86
CA SER A 181 -29.17 8.25 -15.20
C SER A 181 -28.99 9.40 -16.20
N ASP A 182 -28.50 10.54 -15.74
CA ASP A 182 -28.34 11.74 -16.56
C ASP A 182 -26.94 11.77 -17.18
N LEU A 183 -26.82 11.06 -18.30
CA LEU A 183 -25.72 11.27 -19.24
C LEU A 183 -26.06 12.60 -19.92
N GLY A 184 -25.50 13.72 -19.45
CA GLY A 184 -25.76 15.11 -19.89
C GLY A 184 -25.47 15.43 -21.37
N TRP A 185 -25.79 14.51 -22.27
CA TRP A 185 -25.68 14.59 -23.72
C TRP A 185 -27.06 14.87 -24.35
N LYS A 186 -28.14 14.89 -23.56
CA LYS A 186 -29.49 15.19 -24.04
C LYS A 186 -29.84 16.69 -24.07
N ASP A 187 -29.02 17.54 -23.46
CA ASP A 187 -29.25 19.00 -23.41
C ASP A 187 -28.41 19.78 -24.45
N LEU A 188 -27.79 19.09 -25.42
CA LEU A 188 -27.01 19.69 -26.50
C LEU A 188 -27.56 19.41 -27.91
N LEU A 189 -28.84 19.05 -28.02
CA LEU A 189 -29.59 18.98 -29.29
C LEU A 189 -30.87 19.79 -29.19
#